data_AF-A0A1B5L0H9-F1
#
_entry.id   AF-A0A1B5L0H9-F1
#
_cell.length_a   1.000
_cell.length_b   1.000
_cell.length_c   1.000
_cell.angle_alpha   90.00
_cell.angle_beta   90.00
_cell.angle_gamma   90.00
#
_symmetry.space_group_name_H-M   'P 1'
#
loop_
_entity.id
_entity.type
_entity.pdbx_description
1 polymer ?
#
loop_
_entity_poly.entity_id
_entity_poly.type
_entity_poly.pdbx_seq_one_letter_code
_entity_poly.pdbx_strand_id
1 'polypeptide(L)'
;MPTPPGTASSVDVRPHPSKRRALHATRPFQPGQVIHVFQQPLILHPTADHLDSVCTYCLRPGSPRACSRCHAAFYCNAACQRAGWTAIHRNECKALQRRTGSKTGADLPTPVRILLQALLEQGVERGLADLEGHAERRSNAKAWADLEMMATAACAFAGRGGDTARAIELLCKIQTNAFHRLDEDLAGQVGIFLEPTLAMANHSCIPNATVLFMGRKAVLRAETAIQAGQEIEISYTGWCVA
;
A
#
# COMPACT_ATOMS: atom_id res chain seq x y z
N MET A 1 -10.31 22.59 -9.05
CA MET A 1 -11.24 21.97 -10.02
C MET A 1 -12.23 21.16 -9.23
N PRO A 2 -13.48 21.61 -9.07
CA PRO A 2 -14.50 20.84 -8.37
C PRO A 2 -14.81 19.56 -9.16
N THR A 3 -14.97 18.45 -8.44
CA THR A 3 -15.37 17.14 -8.96
C THR A 3 -16.74 17.25 -9.63
N PRO A 4 -16.93 16.72 -10.85
CA PRO A 4 -18.25 16.71 -11.49
C PRO A 4 -19.24 15.90 -10.64
N PRO A 5 -20.55 16.24 -10.68
CA PRO A 5 -21.56 15.60 -9.85
C PRO A 5 -21.71 14.11 -10.22
N GLY A 6 -21.49 13.25 -9.23
CA GLY A 6 -22.19 11.98 -9.06
C GLY A 6 -22.05 10.91 -10.15
N THR A 7 -20.85 10.64 -10.67
CA THR A 7 -20.65 9.33 -11.31
C THR A 7 -20.70 8.26 -10.23
N ALA A 8 -21.75 7.43 -10.22
CA ALA A 8 -21.83 6.27 -9.36
C ALA A 8 -20.53 5.44 -9.45
N SER A 9 -20.01 5.01 -8.31
CA SER A 9 -18.80 4.19 -8.27
C SER A 9 -18.97 2.97 -9.18
N SER A 10 -17.95 2.64 -9.97
CA SER A 10 -17.95 1.45 -10.84
C SER A 10 -17.76 0.13 -10.08
N VAL A 11 -17.44 0.23 -8.79
CA VAL A 11 -17.23 -0.90 -7.88
C VAL A 11 -17.92 -0.65 -6.55
N ASP A 12 -18.28 -1.73 -5.87
CA ASP A 12 -18.95 -1.71 -4.56
C ASP A 12 -18.43 -2.85 -3.67
N VAL A 13 -18.35 -2.64 -2.37
CA VAL A 13 -17.89 -3.66 -1.40
C VAL A 13 -19.12 -4.25 -0.72
N ARG A 14 -19.30 -5.57 -0.83
CA ARG A 14 -20.45 -6.27 -0.27
C ARG A 14 -20.05 -7.48 0.57
N PRO A 15 -20.90 -7.95 1.49
CA PRO A 15 -20.71 -9.24 2.13
C PRO A 15 -20.63 -10.38 1.10
N HIS A 16 -19.75 -11.34 1.33
CA HIS A 16 -19.60 -12.55 0.53
C HIS A 16 -19.90 -13.78 1.40
N PRO A 17 -20.70 -14.76 0.93
CA PRO A 17 -21.15 -15.89 1.75
C PRO A 17 -20.04 -16.69 2.44
N SER A 18 -18.87 -16.82 1.80
CA SER A 18 -17.74 -17.62 2.31
C SER A 18 -16.42 -16.85 2.46
N LYS A 19 -16.33 -15.63 1.91
CA LYS A 19 -15.09 -14.83 1.83
C LYS A 19 -15.17 -13.55 2.68
N ARG A 20 -16.24 -13.45 3.50
CA ARG A 20 -16.61 -12.28 4.32
C ARG A 20 -17.02 -11.06 3.50
N ARG A 21 -16.11 -10.42 2.78
CA ARG A 21 -16.39 -9.26 1.91
C ARG A 21 -15.75 -9.46 0.55
N ALA A 22 -16.33 -8.82 -0.46
CA ALA A 22 -15.81 -8.87 -1.81
C ALA A 22 -16.12 -7.59 -2.59
N LEU A 23 -15.23 -7.25 -3.51
CA LEU A 23 -15.43 -6.19 -4.50
C LEU A 23 -16.36 -6.69 -5.61
N HIS A 24 -17.38 -5.93 -5.96
CA HIS A 24 -18.35 -6.27 -7.00
C HIS A 24 -18.45 -5.17 -8.04
N ALA A 25 -18.73 -5.55 -9.28
CA ALA A 25 -19.01 -4.61 -10.36
C ALA A 25 -20.41 -3.98 -10.18
N THR A 26 -20.54 -2.67 -10.34
CA THR A 26 -21.86 -1.99 -10.27
C THR A 26 -22.56 -1.91 -11.62
N ARG A 27 -21.86 -2.25 -12.70
CA ARG A 27 -22.32 -2.26 -14.09
C ARG A 27 -21.55 -3.32 -14.88
N PRO A 28 -22.00 -3.71 -16.10
CA PRO A 28 -21.23 -4.66 -16.89
C PRO A 28 -19.95 -4.06 -17.47
N PHE A 29 -18.96 -4.93 -17.72
CA PHE A 29 -17.68 -4.62 -18.37
C PHE A 29 -17.34 -5.66 -19.43
N GLN A 30 -16.77 -5.18 -20.54
CA GLN A 30 -16.20 -6.03 -21.58
C GLN A 30 -14.71 -6.30 -21.31
N PRO A 31 -14.13 -7.40 -21.86
CA PRO A 31 -12.70 -7.66 -21.77
C PRO A 31 -11.86 -6.44 -22.17
N GLY A 32 -10.82 -6.16 -21.39
CA GLY A 32 -9.92 -5.03 -21.57
C GLY A 32 -10.44 -3.67 -21.06
N GLN A 33 -11.72 -3.53 -20.69
CA GLN A 33 -12.24 -2.27 -20.17
C GLN A 33 -11.65 -1.92 -18.79
N VAL A 34 -11.47 -0.63 -18.54
CA VAL A 34 -11.12 -0.12 -17.21
C VAL A 34 -12.35 -0.20 -16.32
N ILE A 35 -12.23 -0.97 -15.24
CA ILE A 35 -13.25 -1.09 -14.19
C ILE A 35 -13.18 0.15 -13.30
N HIS A 36 -12.02 0.41 -12.71
CA HIS A 36 -11.83 1.55 -11.80
C HIS A 36 -10.37 2.04 -11.79
N VAL A 37 -10.17 3.32 -11.47
CA VAL A 37 -8.83 3.92 -11.28
C VAL A 37 -8.69 4.42 -9.85
N PHE A 38 -7.92 3.69 -9.06
CA PHE A 38 -7.59 4.05 -7.67
C PHE A 38 -6.40 5.01 -7.68
N GLN A 39 -6.66 6.27 -7.34
CA GLN A 39 -5.68 7.37 -7.42
C GLN A 39 -5.25 7.95 -6.07
N GLN A 40 -5.93 7.55 -5.00
CA GLN A 40 -5.68 7.98 -3.62
C GLN A 40 -5.42 6.75 -2.74
N PRO A 41 -4.26 6.09 -2.90
CA PRO A 41 -3.90 5.00 -2.00
C PRO A 41 -3.80 5.50 -0.57
N LEU A 42 -4.20 4.65 0.38
CA LEU A 42 -4.02 4.88 1.81
C LEU A 42 -2.53 4.88 2.17
N ILE A 43 -1.78 3.92 1.61
CA ILE A 43 -0.33 3.82 1.74
C ILE A 43 0.29 3.70 0.36
N LEU A 44 1.33 4.49 0.12
CA LEU A 44 2.16 4.41 -1.07
C LEU A 44 3.59 4.74 -0.69
N HIS A 45 4.50 3.80 -0.89
CA HIS A 45 5.89 3.98 -0.48
C HIS A 45 6.84 3.13 -1.33
N PRO A 46 7.97 3.67 -1.82
CA PRO A 46 9.00 2.88 -2.49
C PRO A 46 9.68 1.94 -1.50
N THR A 47 10.10 0.77 -1.95
CA THR A 47 10.91 -0.14 -1.12
C THR A 47 12.25 0.50 -0.77
N ALA A 48 12.85 0.08 0.35
CA ALA A 48 14.11 0.62 0.85
C ALA A 48 15.23 0.62 -0.21
N ASP A 49 15.33 -0.45 -1.01
CA ASP A 49 16.34 -0.61 -2.07
C ASP A 49 16.15 0.34 -3.26
N HIS A 50 14.99 1.00 -3.36
CA HIS A 50 14.63 1.86 -4.48
C HIS A 50 14.34 3.31 -4.06
N LEU A 51 14.72 3.71 -2.84
CA LEU A 51 14.48 5.07 -2.35
C LEU A 51 15.17 6.15 -3.19
N ASP A 52 16.37 5.87 -3.71
CA ASP A 52 17.17 6.80 -4.52
C ASP A 52 16.89 6.72 -6.03
N SER A 53 16.11 5.74 -6.48
CA SER A 53 15.76 5.50 -7.87
C SER A 53 14.26 5.68 -8.16
N VAL A 54 13.42 5.79 -7.13
CA VAL A 54 11.96 5.95 -7.25
C VAL A 54 11.45 7.09 -6.37
N CYS A 55 10.67 7.98 -6.97
CA CYS A 55 10.10 9.11 -6.24
C CYS A 55 9.13 8.64 -5.14
N THR A 56 9.37 9.02 -3.89
CA THR A 56 8.55 8.68 -2.71
C THR A 56 7.09 9.08 -2.85
N TYR A 57 6.79 10.16 -3.59
CA TYR A 57 5.40 10.58 -3.81
C TYR A 57 4.76 9.89 -5.00
N CYS A 58 5.32 10.04 -6.21
CA CYS A 58 4.63 9.63 -7.44
C CYS A 58 4.98 8.20 -7.89
N LEU A 59 5.94 7.55 -7.23
CA LEU A 59 6.34 6.16 -7.48
C LEU A 59 6.80 5.90 -8.92
N ARG A 60 7.25 6.95 -9.61
CA ARG A 60 7.89 6.88 -10.92
C ARG A 60 9.41 6.73 -10.75
N PRO A 61 10.05 5.86 -11.56
CA PRO A 61 11.50 5.77 -11.66
C PRO A 61 12.16 7.10 -12.05
N GLY A 62 13.43 7.27 -11.69
CA GLY A 62 14.28 8.38 -12.12
C GLY A 62 15.42 8.63 -11.15
N SER A 63 15.88 9.89 -11.05
CA SER A 63 16.92 10.31 -10.11
C SER A 63 16.36 11.32 -9.10
N PRO A 64 15.48 10.89 -8.19
CA PRO A 64 14.87 11.76 -7.19
C PRO A 64 15.92 12.30 -6.21
N ARG A 65 15.66 13.50 -5.67
CA ARG A 65 16.54 14.17 -4.71
C ARG A 65 16.03 13.98 -3.29
N ALA A 66 16.94 13.71 -2.37
CA ALA A 66 16.63 13.55 -0.95
C ALA A 66 16.03 14.84 -0.35
N CYS A 67 15.11 14.67 0.59
CA CYS A 67 14.65 15.72 1.47
C CYS A 67 15.83 16.21 2.30
N SER A 68 16.12 17.51 2.23
CA SER A 68 17.28 18.13 2.89
C SER A 68 17.26 18.08 4.42
N ARG A 69 16.13 17.69 5.03
CA ARG A 69 16.01 17.59 6.49
C ARG A 69 16.30 16.20 7.02
N CYS A 70 15.61 15.18 6.49
CA CYS A 70 15.75 13.81 6.99
C CYS A 70 16.69 12.94 6.15
N HIS A 71 16.98 13.34 4.90
CA HIS A 71 17.72 12.55 3.93
C HIS A 71 17.17 11.15 3.63
N ALA A 72 15.92 10.87 4.03
CA ALA A 72 15.30 9.55 3.92
C ALA A 72 14.16 9.50 2.89
N ALA A 73 13.53 10.63 2.53
CA ALA A 73 12.48 10.68 1.51
C ALA A 73 13.01 11.36 0.25
N PHE A 74 12.66 10.88 -0.94
CA PHE A 74 13.26 11.31 -2.19
C PHE A 74 12.18 11.73 -3.19
N TYR A 75 12.39 12.85 -3.88
CA TYR A 75 11.39 13.41 -4.80
C TYR A 75 12.00 13.82 -6.14
N CYS A 76 11.31 13.52 -7.24
CA CYS A 76 11.75 13.91 -8.57
C CYS A 76 11.75 15.43 -8.80
N ASN A 77 10.91 16.18 -8.08
CA ASN A 77 10.83 17.64 -8.17
C ASN A 77 10.11 18.26 -6.96
N ALA A 78 10.14 19.60 -6.89
CA ALA A 78 9.53 20.38 -5.81
C ALA A 78 8.01 20.18 -5.70
N ALA A 79 7.31 19.90 -6.81
CA ALA A 79 5.87 19.63 -6.77
C ALA A 79 5.58 18.30 -6.04
N CYS A 80 6.32 17.23 -6.34
CA CYS A 80 6.23 15.96 -5.63
C CYS A 80 6.64 16.08 -4.16
N GLN A 81 7.67 16.88 -3.85
CA GLN A 81 8.07 17.13 -2.46
C GLN A 81 6.97 17.84 -1.67
N ARG A 82 6.36 18.90 -2.20
CA ARG A 82 5.24 19.59 -1.55
C ARG A 82 4.03 18.67 -1.38
N ALA A 83 3.70 17.89 -2.40
CA ALA A 83 2.57 16.97 -2.32
C ALA A 83 2.81 15.83 -1.33
N GLY A 84 4.03 15.27 -1.28
CA GLY A 84 4.43 14.28 -0.27
C GLY A 84 4.46 14.83 1.15
N TRP A 85 4.88 16.09 1.31
CA TRP A 85 4.81 16.83 2.57
C TRP A 85 3.38 16.92 3.10
N THR A 86 2.43 17.29 2.23
CA THR A 86 0.99 17.40 2.54
C THR A 86 0.31 16.04 2.70
N ALA A 87 0.81 14.98 2.08
CA ALA A 87 0.24 13.65 2.25
C ALA A 87 0.58 13.03 3.61
N ILE A 88 1.87 12.94 3.95
CA ILE A 88 2.33 12.20 5.14
C ILE A 88 3.69 12.66 5.67
N HIS A 89 4.57 13.15 4.78
CA HIS A 89 5.99 13.31 5.12
C HIS A 89 6.25 14.32 6.25
N ARG A 90 5.40 15.34 6.40
CA ARG A 90 5.55 16.31 7.50
C ARG A 90 5.48 15.67 8.89
N ASN A 91 4.72 14.56 9.03
CA ASN A 91 4.54 13.86 10.30
C ASN A 91 5.75 12.97 10.61
N GLU A 92 6.30 12.27 9.59
CA GLU A 92 7.44 11.36 9.77
C GLU A 92 8.83 12.04 9.69
N CYS A 93 8.96 13.21 9.05
CA CYS A 93 10.26 13.82 8.75
C CYS A 93 11.14 14.03 9.99
N LYS A 94 10.55 14.42 11.13
CA LYS A 94 11.28 14.61 12.39
C LYS A 94 11.70 13.27 13.01
N ALA A 95 10.85 12.25 12.95
CA ALA A 95 11.17 10.91 13.43
C ALA A 95 12.35 10.32 12.65
N LEU A 96 12.36 10.49 11.33
CA LEU A 96 13.39 9.98 10.42
C LEU A 96 14.75 10.70 10.57
N GLN A 97 14.80 11.89 11.16
CA GLN A 97 16.06 12.59 11.46
C GLN A 97 16.87 11.90 12.57
N ARG A 98 16.23 11.08 13.43
CA ARG A 98 16.84 10.40 14.58
C ARG A 98 17.73 9.21 14.16
N ARG A 99 18.48 9.34 13.07
CA ARG A 99 19.36 8.28 12.54
C ARG A 99 20.26 7.79 13.68
N THR A 100 20.11 6.51 14.04
CA THR A 100 21.09 5.83 14.87
C THR A 100 22.39 5.83 14.08
N GLY A 101 23.51 6.19 14.72
CA GLY A 101 24.82 6.39 14.09
C GLY A 101 25.47 5.13 13.47
N SER A 102 24.70 4.27 12.79
CA SER A 102 25.23 3.18 11.98
C SER A 102 26.04 3.74 10.81
N LYS A 103 27.28 3.27 10.71
CA LYS A 103 28.20 3.55 9.60
C LYS A 103 27.67 3.08 8.23
N THR A 104 26.58 2.33 8.17
CA THR A 104 25.94 1.91 6.90
C THR A 104 24.87 2.87 6.40
N GLY A 105 24.43 3.84 7.20
CA GLY A 105 23.40 4.78 6.77
C GLY A 105 22.06 4.15 6.35
N ALA A 106 21.84 2.86 6.64
CA ALA A 106 20.73 2.08 6.10
C ALA A 106 19.38 2.71 6.46
N ASP A 107 18.57 2.95 5.43
CA ASP A 107 17.19 3.38 5.58
C ASP A 107 16.38 2.38 6.41
N LEU A 108 15.33 2.85 7.08
CA LEU A 108 14.41 1.96 7.80
C LEU A 108 13.87 0.89 6.85
N PRO A 109 13.78 -0.38 7.29
CA PRO A 109 13.13 -1.42 6.49
C PRO A 109 11.73 -0.97 6.06
N THR A 110 11.36 -1.28 4.82
CA THR A 110 10.07 -0.88 4.21
C THR A 110 8.87 -1.10 5.14
N PRO A 111 8.71 -2.25 5.81
CA PRO A 111 7.56 -2.48 6.69
C PRO A 111 7.56 -1.57 7.93
N VAL A 112 8.73 -1.28 8.50
CA VAL A 112 8.87 -0.36 9.64
C VAL A 112 8.48 1.05 9.23
N ARG A 113 8.92 1.49 8.06
CA ARG A 113 8.65 2.83 7.55
C ARG A 113 7.18 3.04 7.20
N ILE A 114 6.53 2.05 6.62
CA ILE A 114 5.10 2.10 6.32
C ILE A 114 4.27 2.06 7.61
N LEU A 115 4.64 1.22 8.58
CA LEU A 115 3.98 1.18 9.88
C LEU A 115 4.11 2.51 10.62
N LEU A 116 5.27 3.17 10.52
CA LEU A 116 5.48 4.51 11.07
C LEU A 116 4.47 5.52 10.51
N GLN A 117 4.10 5.44 9.22
CA GLN A 117 3.06 6.30 8.64
C GLN A 117 1.70 6.06 9.31
N ALA A 118 1.33 4.80 9.53
CA ALA A 118 0.09 4.44 10.23
C ALA A 118 0.07 4.96 11.68
N LEU A 119 1.20 4.87 12.39
CA LEU A 119 1.29 5.33 13.79
C LEU A 119 1.29 6.87 13.93
N LEU A 120 1.66 7.60 12.88
CA LEU A 120 1.81 9.06 12.88
C LEU A 120 0.69 9.81 12.14
N GLU A 121 -0.20 9.12 11.41
CA GLU A 121 -1.30 9.73 10.67
C GLU A 121 -2.60 8.96 10.92
N GLN A 122 -3.50 9.58 11.69
CA GLN A 122 -4.78 8.97 12.08
C GLN A 122 -5.65 8.61 10.87
N GLY A 123 -5.53 9.34 9.75
CA GLY A 123 -6.21 8.96 8.51
C GLY A 123 -5.77 7.58 8.00
N VAL A 124 -4.47 7.29 8.07
CA VAL A 124 -3.91 5.99 7.68
C VAL A 124 -4.36 4.90 8.66
N GLU A 125 -4.25 5.13 9.96
CA GLU A 125 -4.69 4.15 10.97
C GLU A 125 -6.17 3.78 10.81
N ARG A 126 -7.06 4.78 10.66
CA ARG A 126 -8.49 4.55 10.48
C ARG A 126 -8.80 3.80 9.19
N GLY A 127 -8.09 4.10 8.09
CA GLY A 127 -8.28 3.38 6.82
C GLY A 127 -7.88 1.90 6.89
N LEU A 128 -7.05 1.51 7.85
CA LEU A 128 -6.69 0.11 8.11
C LEU A 128 -7.68 -0.61 9.02
N ALA A 129 -8.54 0.11 9.75
CA ALA A 129 -9.33 -0.45 10.85
C ALA A 129 -10.12 -1.70 10.45
N ASP A 130 -10.79 -1.63 9.30
CA ASP A 130 -11.67 -2.68 8.81
C ASP A 130 -10.95 -3.78 8.02
N LEU A 131 -9.63 -3.70 7.83
CA LEU A 131 -8.88 -4.72 7.09
C LEU A 131 -8.57 -5.93 7.97
N GLU A 132 -8.53 -7.10 7.35
CA GLU A 132 -8.15 -8.34 8.02
C GLU A 132 -6.62 -8.48 8.06
N GLY A 133 -6.06 -8.79 9.23
CA GLY A 133 -4.62 -8.96 9.44
C GLY A 133 -4.21 -10.40 9.68
N HIS A 134 -5.15 -11.29 10.00
CA HIS A 134 -4.93 -12.67 10.41
C HIS A 134 -3.94 -12.82 11.58
N ALA A 135 -3.92 -11.87 12.51
CA ALA A 135 -2.94 -11.80 13.59
C ALA A 135 -2.88 -13.08 14.44
N GLU A 136 -4.03 -13.64 14.82
CA GLU A 136 -4.11 -14.91 15.59
C GLU A 136 -3.50 -16.11 14.86
N ARG A 137 -3.69 -16.20 13.53
CA ARG A 137 -3.06 -17.26 12.74
C ARG A 137 -1.55 -17.03 12.66
N ARG A 138 -1.13 -15.77 12.51
CA ARG A 138 0.27 -15.37 12.32
C ARG A 138 1.10 -15.46 13.60
N SER A 139 0.48 -15.37 14.78
CA SER A 139 1.20 -15.44 16.07
C SER A 139 1.86 -16.79 16.32
N ASN A 140 1.42 -17.85 15.63
CA ASN A 140 2.03 -19.17 15.71
C ASN A 140 3.14 -19.40 14.67
N ALA A 141 3.40 -18.44 13.78
CA ALA A 141 4.40 -18.57 12.73
C ALA A 141 5.80 -18.15 13.20
N LYS A 142 6.85 -18.77 12.65
CA LYS A 142 8.25 -18.41 12.95
C LYS A 142 8.56 -16.93 12.69
N ALA A 143 7.92 -16.35 11.67
CA ALA A 143 8.09 -14.94 11.30
C ALA A 143 7.46 -13.94 12.29
N TRP A 144 6.79 -14.40 13.35
CA TRP A 144 6.16 -13.51 14.33
C TRP A 144 7.18 -12.64 15.08
N ALA A 145 8.32 -13.21 15.47
CA ALA A 145 9.39 -12.47 16.14
C ALA A 145 9.91 -11.28 15.30
N ASP A 146 9.97 -11.46 13.97
CA ASP A 146 10.35 -10.38 13.05
C ASP A 146 9.30 -9.26 13.04
N LEU A 147 8.00 -9.60 13.12
CA LEU A 147 6.92 -8.62 13.22
C LEU A 147 6.99 -7.84 14.53
N GLU A 148 7.24 -8.52 15.65
CA GLU A 148 7.41 -7.87 16.96
C GLU A 148 8.59 -6.89 16.96
N MET A 149 9.71 -7.30 16.36
CA MET A 149 10.88 -6.44 16.20
C MET A 149 10.57 -5.21 15.34
N MET A 150 9.93 -5.40 14.18
CA MET A 150 9.56 -4.30 13.27
C MET A 150 8.55 -3.34 13.91
N ALA A 151 7.56 -3.88 14.63
CA ALA A 151 6.57 -3.08 15.36
C ALA A 151 7.21 -2.26 16.48
N THR A 152 8.08 -2.88 17.27
CA THR A 152 8.84 -2.22 18.33
C THR A 152 9.70 -1.08 17.78
N ALA A 153 10.39 -1.32 16.65
CA ALA A 153 11.16 -0.29 15.97
C ALA A 153 10.27 0.88 15.52
N ALA A 154 9.13 0.62 14.88
CA ALA A 154 8.22 1.69 14.45
C ALA A 154 7.68 2.51 15.62
N CYS A 155 7.30 1.86 16.73
CA CYS A 155 6.88 2.53 17.96
C CYS A 155 7.97 3.45 18.54
N ALA A 156 9.23 2.99 18.55
CA ALA A 156 10.36 3.78 19.02
C ALA A 156 10.57 5.04 18.15
N PHE A 157 10.50 4.90 16.82
CA PHE A 157 10.58 6.04 15.90
C PHE A 157 9.41 7.01 16.06
N ALA A 158 8.19 6.47 16.25
CA ALA A 158 6.99 7.27 16.48
C ALA A 158 6.99 8.01 17.83
N GLY A 159 7.87 7.62 18.78
CA GLY A 159 7.82 8.11 20.16
C GLY A 159 6.62 7.57 20.95
N ARG A 160 6.08 6.41 20.54
CA ARG A 160 4.93 5.72 21.14
C ARG A 160 5.38 4.39 21.75
N GLY A 161 6.39 4.44 22.61
CA GLY A 161 6.88 3.25 23.31
C GLY A 161 5.76 2.59 24.13
N GLY A 162 5.61 1.27 24.02
CA GLY A 162 4.58 0.50 24.72
C GLY A 162 3.32 0.17 23.91
N ASP A 163 3.15 0.73 22.72
CA ASP A 163 2.00 0.47 21.82
C ASP A 163 2.24 -0.71 20.85
N THR A 164 3.12 -1.65 21.24
CA THR A 164 3.65 -2.69 20.33
C THR A 164 2.55 -3.64 19.84
N ALA A 165 1.61 -4.04 20.71
CA ALA A 165 0.52 -4.95 20.32
C ALA A 165 -0.34 -4.37 19.21
N ARG A 166 -0.69 -3.08 19.31
CA ARG A 166 -1.43 -2.34 18.28
C ARG A 166 -0.61 -2.21 17.00
N ALA A 167 0.68 -1.90 17.12
CA ALA A 167 1.58 -1.79 15.98
C ALA A 167 1.73 -3.13 15.22
N ILE A 168 1.76 -4.26 15.93
CA ILE A 168 1.75 -5.60 15.30
C ILE A 168 0.44 -5.85 14.55
N GLU A 169 -0.71 -5.50 15.14
CA GLU A 169 -2.01 -5.63 14.49
C GLU A 169 -2.06 -4.83 13.18
N LEU A 170 -1.63 -3.57 13.21
CA LEU A 170 -1.57 -2.70 12.04
C LEU A 170 -0.60 -3.25 10.99
N LEU A 171 0.57 -3.74 11.41
CA LEU A 171 1.55 -4.33 10.49
C LEU A 171 1.02 -5.59 9.80
N CYS A 172 0.32 -6.45 10.55
CA CYS A 172 -0.36 -7.61 10.00
C CYS A 172 -1.38 -7.19 8.93
N LYS A 173 -2.22 -6.18 9.21
CA LYS A 173 -3.19 -5.65 8.23
C LYS A 173 -2.51 -5.08 7.00
N ILE A 174 -1.45 -4.30 7.17
CA ILE A 174 -0.68 -3.73 6.04
C ILE A 174 -0.14 -4.86 5.16
N GLN A 175 0.58 -5.83 5.74
CA GLN A 175 1.22 -6.89 4.96
C GLN A 175 0.24 -7.85 4.30
N THR A 176 -0.94 -8.07 4.89
CA THR A 176 -1.97 -8.94 4.30
C THR A 176 -2.69 -8.28 3.11
N ASN A 177 -2.79 -6.95 3.09
CA ASN A 177 -3.64 -6.22 2.13
C ASN A 177 -2.86 -5.34 1.15
N ALA A 178 -1.54 -5.24 1.31
CA ALA A 178 -0.69 -4.45 0.44
C ALA A 178 -0.39 -5.17 -0.88
N PHE A 179 -0.40 -4.39 -1.96
CA PHE A 179 0.06 -4.78 -3.27
C PHE A 179 1.54 -4.45 -3.43
N HIS A 180 2.30 -5.44 -3.86
CA HIS A 180 3.69 -5.28 -4.25
C HIS A 180 3.77 -4.76 -5.69
N ARG A 181 4.37 -3.59 -5.87
CA ARG A 181 4.59 -3.01 -7.20
C ARG A 181 5.90 -3.56 -7.75
N LEU A 182 5.79 -4.31 -8.84
CA LEU A 182 6.93 -4.82 -9.59
C LEU A 182 7.25 -3.88 -10.75
N ASP A 183 8.53 -3.76 -11.07
CA ASP A 183 9.04 -3.02 -12.22
C ASP A 183 10.18 -3.83 -12.83
N GLU A 184 10.05 -4.20 -14.10
CA GLU A 184 11.01 -5.06 -14.80
C GLU A 184 12.32 -4.32 -15.08
N ASP A 185 12.25 -3.03 -15.39
CA ASP A 185 13.43 -2.21 -15.72
C ASP A 185 14.29 -1.96 -14.48
N LEU A 186 13.65 -1.86 -13.30
CA LEU A 186 14.33 -1.70 -12.01
C LEU A 186 14.61 -3.02 -11.29
N ALA A 187 14.31 -4.16 -11.91
CA ALA A 187 14.56 -5.51 -11.39
C ALA A 187 14.01 -5.76 -9.98
N GLY A 188 12.68 -5.83 -9.85
CA GLY A 188 12.04 -6.42 -8.68
C GLY A 188 10.91 -5.57 -8.11
N GLN A 189 10.76 -5.62 -6.78
CA GLN A 189 9.70 -4.90 -6.08
C GLN A 189 10.14 -3.48 -5.74
N VAL A 190 9.58 -2.50 -6.45
CA VAL A 190 9.94 -1.08 -6.33
C VAL A 190 9.07 -0.30 -5.36
N GLY A 191 7.97 -0.88 -4.89
CA GLY A 191 7.11 -0.19 -3.94
C GLY A 191 5.96 -1.01 -3.37
N ILE A 192 5.30 -0.41 -2.41
CA ILE A 192 4.10 -0.88 -1.74
C ILE A 192 2.96 0.06 -2.06
N PHE A 193 1.79 -0.51 -2.38
CA PHE A 193 0.54 0.19 -2.60
C PHE A 193 -0.55 -0.47 -1.76
N LEU A 194 -1.30 0.29 -0.97
CA LEU A 194 -2.48 -0.23 -0.28
C LEU A 194 -3.62 0.78 -0.47
N GLU A 195 -4.70 0.29 -1.05
CA GLU A 195 -5.98 1.00 -1.12
C GLU A 195 -7.07 0.05 -0.58
N PRO A 196 -7.76 0.41 0.52
CA PRO A 196 -8.66 -0.51 1.23
C PRO A 196 -9.80 -1.07 0.37
N THR A 197 -10.32 -0.29 -0.58
CA THR A 197 -11.42 -0.75 -1.46
C THR A 197 -10.92 -1.82 -2.42
N LEU A 198 -9.78 -1.59 -3.08
CA LEU A 198 -9.15 -2.53 -3.98
C LEU A 198 -8.69 -3.81 -3.24
N ALA A 199 -8.27 -3.70 -1.98
CA ALA A 199 -7.92 -4.85 -1.15
C ALA A 199 -9.11 -5.80 -0.89
N MET A 200 -10.34 -5.41 -1.22
CA MET A 200 -11.52 -6.29 -1.13
C MET A 200 -11.70 -7.17 -2.38
N ALA A 201 -10.91 -6.99 -3.44
CA ALA A 201 -10.93 -7.91 -4.59
C ALA A 201 -10.32 -9.24 -4.16
N ASN A 202 -11.13 -10.29 -4.06
CA ASN A 202 -10.66 -11.59 -3.58
C ASN A 202 -9.80 -12.32 -4.60
N HIS A 203 -9.10 -13.35 -4.12
CA HIS A 203 -8.31 -14.23 -4.97
C HIS A 203 -9.17 -15.20 -5.80
N SER A 204 -8.80 -15.36 -7.08
CA SER A 204 -9.13 -16.52 -7.90
C SER A 204 -7.89 -16.96 -8.69
N CYS A 205 -7.72 -18.28 -8.88
CA CYS A 205 -6.69 -18.83 -9.78
C CYS A 205 -7.02 -18.58 -11.25
N ILE A 206 -8.28 -18.29 -11.57
CA ILE A 206 -8.77 -17.92 -12.90
C ILE A 206 -9.50 -16.57 -12.74
N PRO A 207 -8.74 -15.47 -12.57
CA PRO A 207 -9.33 -14.17 -12.26
C PRO A 207 -10.12 -13.61 -13.44
N ASN A 208 -11.04 -12.70 -13.14
CA ASN A 208 -11.77 -11.95 -14.17
C ASN A 208 -11.26 -10.51 -14.32
N ALA A 209 -10.33 -10.09 -13.47
CA ALA A 209 -9.71 -8.77 -13.52
C ALA A 209 -8.22 -8.80 -13.14
N THR A 210 -7.52 -7.74 -13.54
CA THR A 210 -6.10 -7.53 -13.25
C THR A 210 -5.81 -6.12 -12.80
N VAL A 211 -4.77 -5.95 -12.00
CA VAL A 211 -4.34 -4.67 -11.44
C VAL A 211 -3.05 -4.23 -12.12
N LEU A 212 -3.10 -3.06 -12.77
CA LEU A 212 -1.95 -2.42 -13.39
C LEU A 212 -1.55 -1.18 -12.60
N PHE A 213 -0.26 -0.93 -12.44
CA PHE A 213 0.23 0.27 -11.76
C PHE A 213 0.78 1.30 -12.74
N MET A 214 0.35 2.55 -12.61
CA MET A 214 0.87 3.68 -13.38
C MET A 214 1.24 4.83 -12.45
N GLY A 215 2.53 4.89 -12.09
CA GLY A 215 3.02 5.77 -11.03
C GLY A 215 2.26 5.52 -9.72
N ARG A 216 1.53 6.52 -9.24
CA ARG A 216 0.75 6.43 -7.99
C ARG A 216 -0.63 5.76 -8.11
N LYS A 217 -1.05 5.37 -9.32
CA LYS A 217 -2.40 4.87 -9.58
C LYS A 217 -2.38 3.36 -9.72
N ALA A 218 -3.42 2.71 -9.20
CA ALA A 218 -3.78 1.35 -9.58
C ALA A 218 -4.97 1.40 -10.54
N VAL A 219 -4.89 0.67 -11.65
CA VAL A 219 -5.92 0.57 -12.67
C VAL A 219 -6.39 -0.86 -12.72
N LEU A 220 -7.63 -1.07 -12.29
CA LEU A 220 -8.30 -2.35 -12.33
C LEU A 220 -8.96 -2.52 -13.70
N ARG A 221 -8.58 -3.55 -14.45
CA ARG A 221 -9.10 -3.85 -15.79
C ARG A 221 -9.76 -5.22 -15.82
N ALA A 222 -10.83 -5.34 -16.59
CA ALA A 222 -11.48 -6.62 -16.83
C ALA A 222 -10.62 -7.47 -17.78
N GLU A 223 -10.38 -8.73 -17.45
CA GLU A 223 -9.75 -9.72 -18.34
C GLU A 223 -10.81 -10.51 -19.12
N THR A 224 -11.99 -10.69 -18.52
CA THR A 224 -13.14 -11.35 -19.14
C THR A 224 -14.36 -10.43 -19.08
N ALA A 225 -15.50 -10.87 -19.64
CA ALA A 225 -16.75 -10.14 -19.49
C ALA A 225 -17.25 -10.26 -18.04
N ILE A 226 -17.61 -9.13 -17.42
CA ILE A 226 -18.11 -9.08 -16.03
C ILE A 226 -19.52 -8.48 -16.05
N GLN A 227 -20.48 -9.13 -15.39
CA GLN A 227 -21.84 -8.65 -15.28
C GLN A 227 -22.01 -7.69 -14.09
N ALA A 228 -23.05 -6.86 -14.13
CA ALA A 228 -23.42 -6.05 -12.96
C ALA A 228 -23.75 -6.96 -11.77
N GLY A 229 -23.20 -6.64 -10.61
CA GLY A 229 -23.34 -7.41 -9.38
C GLY A 229 -22.42 -8.63 -9.27
N GLN A 230 -21.63 -8.95 -10.30
CA GLN A 230 -20.65 -10.04 -10.24
C GLN A 230 -19.45 -9.64 -9.38
N GLU A 231 -18.89 -10.61 -8.65
CA GLU A 231 -17.64 -10.45 -7.91
C GLU A 231 -16.48 -10.16 -8.86
N ILE A 232 -15.62 -9.22 -8.48
CA ILE A 232 -14.37 -8.92 -9.16
C ILE A 232 -13.24 -9.63 -8.40
N GLU A 233 -12.57 -10.55 -9.09
CA GLU A 233 -11.52 -11.38 -8.52
C GLU A 233 -10.20 -11.14 -9.28
N ILE A 234 -9.11 -11.11 -8.53
CA ILE A 234 -7.75 -10.93 -9.03
C ILE A 234 -6.88 -12.11 -8.61
N SER A 235 -5.72 -12.29 -9.24
CA SER A 235 -4.71 -13.22 -8.70
C SER A 235 -3.86 -12.53 -7.64
N TYR A 236 -3.67 -13.17 -6.47
CA TYR A 236 -2.76 -12.69 -5.42
C TYR A 236 -1.33 -13.16 -5.65
N THR A 237 -1.18 -14.19 -6.46
CA THR A 237 0.08 -14.83 -6.80
C THR A 237 0.37 -14.64 -8.29
N GLY A 238 1.59 -14.96 -8.71
CA GLY A 238 1.86 -15.16 -10.13
C GLY A 238 0.98 -16.28 -10.72
N TRP A 239 1.09 -16.51 -12.03
CA TRP A 239 0.31 -17.51 -12.78
C TRP A 239 0.18 -18.84 -12.01
N CYS A 240 -1.01 -19.09 -11.48
CA CYS A 240 -1.40 -20.40 -10.96
C CYS A 240 -1.58 -21.30 -12.18
N VAL A 241 -0.53 -22.04 -12.56
CA VAL A 241 -0.65 -23.07 -13.57
C VAL A 241 -1.54 -24.18 -12.97
N ALA A 242 -2.73 -24.35 -13.53
CA ALA A 242 -3.61 -25.48 -13.24
C ALA A 242 -3.04 -26.77 -13.83
#